data_AF-A0A7X9E2L7-F1
#
_entry.id   AF-A0A7X9E2L7-F1
#
_cell.length_a   1.000
_cell.length_b   1.000
_cell.length_c   1.000
_cell.angle_alpha   90.00
_cell.angle_beta   90.00
_cell.angle_gamma   90.00
#
_symmetry.space_group_name_H-M   'P 1'
#
loop_
_entity.id
_entity.type
_entity.pdbx_description
1 polymer ?
#
loop_
_entity_poly.entity_id
_entity_poly.type
_entity_poly.pdbx_seq_one_letter_code
_entity_poly.pdbx_strand_id
1 'polypeptide(L)'
;ISNKDHLLKIKNVISSASKKGVKRVMILADDTPPFKFGEGYILPSQKDREKFSTMAEAHIYLMNELVAWSKKNKLSLEFFYCPAFYTYEEMHYGDMELYVDTPWEEAAYKPLKRDLKIIGDKMNKDVQIMWTGPYVCTRTLTDEDLKDWTNNLSGRVPFLFDNSIFSELEFTARTMFTAYHNNFPSKFGIKTGGNGIFINGDGVGETSRAATLTANAYMWEGDSYNPSVSLFNAMVKLYGVDAVNTMLKYKETELQLVREIKQREIWFAADELWKSIRDTRFITEKNPFHYHLNYGRFKALRMQLKYSVPEPEDYALFRKKCTELDNDRWLLIEEIEKLSFKRLSYTLQMEMVKLPDFDNQK
;
A
#
# COMPACT_ATOMS: atom_id res chain seq x y z
N ILE A 1 7.50 -22.70 -10.27
CA ILE A 1 8.20 -21.83 -11.25
C ILE A 1 8.85 -22.64 -12.37
N SER A 2 9.62 -23.69 -12.06
CA SER A 2 10.33 -24.52 -13.04
C SER A 2 9.46 -25.44 -13.90
N ASN A 3 8.19 -25.64 -13.53
CA ASN A 3 7.25 -26.48 -14.27
C ASN A 3 6.98 -25.90 -15.67
N LYS A 4 7.27 -26.69 -16.71
CA LYS A 4 7.13 -26.27 -18.12
C LYS A 4 5.69 -25.97 -18.52
N ASP A 5 4.72 -26.70 -18.00
CA ASP A 5 3.30 -26.50 -18.30
C ASP A 5 2.80 -25.18 -17.69
N HIS A 6 3.26 -24.84 -16.48
CA HIS A 6 2.94 -23.56 -15.86
C HIS A 6 3.56 -22.39 -16.62
N LEU A 7 4.82 -22.53 -17.05
CA LEU A 7 5.48 -21.54 -17.89
C LEU A 7 4.77 -21.36 -19.24
N LEU A 8 4.30 -22.46 -19.85
CA LEU A 8 3.52 -22.41 -21.08
C LEU A 8 2.18 -21.67 -20.88
N LYS A 9 1.49 -21.91 -19.77
CA LYS A 9 0.26 -21.18 -19.42
C LYS A 9 0.50 -19.66 -19.32
N ILE A 10 1.57 -19.24 -18.64
CA ILE A 10 1.94 -17.81 -18.54
C ILE A 10 2.23 -17.23 -19.94
N LYS A 11 3.03 -17.93 -20.76
CA LYS A 11 3.34 -17.53 -22.13
C LYS A 11 2.07 -17.40 -23.00
N ASN A 12 1.10 -18.29 -22.84
CA ASN A 12 -0.16 -18.25 -23.57
C ASN A 12 -1.03 -17.04 -23.16
N VAL A 13 -1.09 -16.71 -21.87
CA VAL A 13 -1.79 -15.51 -21.39
C VAL A 13 -1.14 -14.25 -21.97
N ILE A 14 0.19 -14.12 -21.86
CA ILE A 14 0.94 -12.98 -22.40
C ILE A 14 0.75 -12.85 -23.91
N SER A 15 0.82 -13.97 -24.65
CA SER A 15 0.61 -13.98 -26.11
C SER A 15 -0.80 -13.52 -26.47
N SER A 16 -1.82 -13.99 -25.75
CA SER A 16 -3.22 -13.60 -25.96
C SER A 16 -3.44 -12.11 -25.69
N ALA A 17 -2.84 -11.58 -24.61
CA ALA A 17 -2.88 -10.16 -24.29
C ALA A 17 -2.14 -9.31 -25.33
N SER A 18 -0.96 -9.74 -25.77
CA SER A 18 -0.16 -9.04 -26.78
C SER A 18 -0.88 -8.91 -28.12
N LYS A 19 -1.61 -9.96 -28.55
CA LYS A 19 -2.48 -9.91 -29.75
C LYS A 19 -3.59 -8.87 -29.65
N LYS A 20 -3.99 -8.48 -28.44
CA LYS A 20 -4.95 -7.42 -28.15
C LYS A 20 -4.29 -6.04 -27.94
N GLY A 21 -3.00 -5.92 -28.24
CA GLY A 21 -2.27 -4.65 -28.19
C GLY A 21 -1.52 -4.38 -26.88
N VAL A 22 -1.54 -5.30 -25.91
CA VAL A 22 -0.77 -5.13 -24.67
C VAL A 22 0.74 -5.10 -24.97
N LYS A 23 1.43 -4.08 -24.42
CA LYS A 23 2.88 -3.85 -24.61
C LYS A 23 3.71 -4.00 -23.35
N ARG A 24 3.07 -4.06 -22.18
CA ARG A 24 3.73 -4.12 -20.88
C ARG A 24 3.21 -5.30 -20.09
N VAL A 25 4.11 -6.06 -19.49
CA VAL A 25 3.77 -7.21 -18.65
C VAL A 25 4.48 -7.04 -17.32
N MET A 26 3.72 -7.12 -16.24
CA MET A 26 4.24 -7.14 -14.89
C MET A 26 4.03 -8.53 -14.29
N ILE A 27 5.08 -9.10 -13.70
CA ILE A 27 4.99 -10.33 -12.90
C ILE A 27 5.13 -9.92 -11.42
N LEU A 28 4.10 -10.28 -10.64
CA LEU A 28 3.97 -9.93 -9.23
C LEU A 28 4.34 -11.13 -8.36
N ALA A 29 5.24 -10.93 -7.40
CA ALA A 29 5.65 -11.92 -6.41
C ALA A 29 5.49 -11.40 -4.96
N ASP A 30 5.00 -10.19 -4.79
CA ASP A 30 4.54 -9.61 -3.53
C ASP A 30 3.44 -10.48 -2.87
N ASP A 31 3.40 -10.48 -1.53
CA ASP A 31 2.37 -11.02 -0.61
C ASP A 31 1.95 -12.49 -0.78
N THR A 32 2.50 -13.21 -1.75
CA THR A 32 2.12 -14.58 -2.11
C THR A 32 3.02 -15.67 -1.54
N PRO A 33 4.35 -15.50 -1.42
CA PRO A 33 5.21 -16.62 -1.10
C PRO A 33 5.30 -16.88 0.40
N PRO A 34 5.48 -18.15 0.83
CA PRO A 34 5.65 -18.44 2.24
C PRO A 34 6.96 -17.84 2.77
N PHE A 35 6.88 -17.32 3.98
CA PHE A 35 7.96 -16.62 4.64
C PHE A 35 8.52 -17.42 5.83
N LYS A 36 9.85 -17.38 6.03
CA LYS A 36 10.52 -17.97 7.20
C LYS A 36 11.58 -17.04 7.77
N PHE A 37 11.43 -16.66 9.04
CA PHE A 37 12.36 -15.77 9.74
C PHE A 37 13.80 -16.26 9.67
N GLY A 38 14.72 -15.37 9.30
CA GLY A 38 16.14 -15.63 9.11
C GLY A 38 16.51 -16.23 7.74
N GLU A 39 15.55 -16.82 7.02
CA GLU A 39 15.77 -17.41 5.69
C GLU A 39 15.20 -16.55 4.56
N GLY A 40 14.14 -15.78 4.86
CA GLY A 40 13.39 -14.97 3.91
C GLY A 40 12.21 -15.72 3.30
N TYR A 41 11.84 -15.32 2.08
CA TYR A 41 10.83 -16.01 1.29
C TYR A 41 11.34 -17.34 0.74
N ILE A 42 10.58 -18.42 0.96
CA ILE A 42 10.98 -19.79 0.62
C ILE A 42 10.13 -20.38 -0.51
N LEU A 43 10.75 -21.25 -1.31
CA LEU A 43 10.05 -21.89 -2.43
C LEU A 43 9.01 -22.89 -1.89
N PRO A 44 7.72 -22.75 -2.25
CA PRO A 44 6.67 -23.64 -1.74
C PRO A 44 6.77 -25.05 -2.34
N SER A 45 7.19 -25.16 -3.60
CA SER A 45 7.29 -26.44 -4.31
C SER A 45 8.62 -27.15 -4.04
N GLN A 46 8.56 -28.44 -3.71
CA GLN A 46 9.75 -29.28 -3.57
C GLN A 46 10.59 -29.33 -4.86
N LYS A 47 9.94 -29.45 -6.03
CA LYS A 47 10.65 -29.48 -7.33
C LYS A 47 11.42 -28.20 -7.61
N ASP A 48 10.89 -27.05 -7.16
CA ASP A 48 11.61 -25.79 -7.28
C ASP A 48 12.78 -25.72 -6.28
N ARG A 49 12.61 -26.23 -5.04
CA ARG A 49 13.70 -26.33 -4.04
C ARG A 49 14.86 -27.21 -4.48
N GLU A 50 14.58 -28.25 -5.26
CA GLU A 50 15.63 -29.12 -5.84
C GLU A 50 16.43 -28.42 -6.94
N LYS A 51 15.86 -27.40 -7.59
CA LYS A 51 16.48 -26.70 -8.72
C LYS A 51 17.09 -25.36 -8.35
N PHE A 52 16.52 -24.65 -7.39
CA PHE A 52 16.91 -23.29 -7.02
C PHE A 52 17.15 -23.20 -5.53
N SER A 53 18.19 -22.48 -5.13
CA SER A 53 18.52 -22.31 -3.71
C SER A 53 17.68 -21.23 -3.05
N THR A 54 17.18 -20.26 -3.82
CA THR A 54 16.38 -19.14 -3.32
C THR A 54 15.19 -18.85 -4.22
N MET A 55 14.22 -18.11 -3.68
CA MET A 55 13.10 -17.61 -4.47
C MET A 55 13.55 -16.64 -5.57
N ALA A 56 14.50 -15.76 -5.25
CA ALA A 56 15.09 -14.82 -6.19
C ALA A 56 15.62 -15.55 -7.43
N GLU A 57 16.38 -16.63 -7.25
CA GLU A 57 16.91 -17.43 -8.37
C GLU A 57 15.80 -18.04 -9.25
N ALA A 58 14.74 -18.54 -8.62
CA ALA A 58 13.62 -19.10 -9.36
C ALA A 58 12.89 -18.02 -10.19
N HIS A 59 12.62 -16.84 -9.61
CA HIS A 59 11.98 -15.74 -10.34
C HIS A 59 12.87 -15.15 -11.43
N ILE A 60 14.19 -15.11 -11.24
CA ILE A 60 15.14 -14.73 -12.29
C ILE A 60 15.07 -15.69 -13.46
N TYR A 61 15.05 -17.00 -13.20
CA TYR A 61 14.85 -18.00 -14.24
C TYR A 61 13.55 -17.75 -15.01
N LEU A 62 12.44 -17.50 -14.31
CA LEU A 62 11.15 -17.19 -14.93
C LEU A 62 11.22 -15.93 -15.82
N MET A 63 11.70 -14.81 -15.27
CA MET A 63 11.76 -13.54 -15.98
C MET A 63 12.67 -13.61 -17.21
N ASN A 64 13.85 -14.23 -17.07
CA ASN A 64 14.78 -14.39 -18.19
C ASN A 64 14.19 -15.30 -19.28
N GLU A 65 13.47 -16.36 -18.92
CA GLU A 65 12.74 -17.22 -19.86
C GLU A 65 11.63 -16.47 -20.62
N LEU A 66 10.90 -15.59 -19.93
CA LEU A 66 9.84 -14.77 -20.54
C LEU A 66 10.41 -13.72 -21.49
N VAL A 67 11.50 -13.04 -21.11
CA VAL A 67 12.18 -12.07 -21.97
C VAL A 67 12.73 -12.75 -23.22
N ALA A 68 13.46 -13.87 -23.06
CA ALA A 68 14.02 -14.62 -24.19
C ALA A 68 12.92 -15.13 -25.13
N TRP A 69 11.84 -15.67 -24.58
CA TRP A 69 10.68 -16.10 -25.34
C TRP A 69 10.01 -14.93 -26.09
N SER A 70 9.82 -13.79 -25.44
CA SER A 70 9.22 -12.59 -26.06
C SER A 70 10.06 -12.10 -27.24
N LYS A 71 11.39 -12.03 -27.08
CA LYS A 71 12.34 -11.66 -28.16
C LYS A 71 12.26 -12.65 -29.32
N LYS A 72 12.27 -13.96 -29.05
CA LYS A 72 12.15 -15.01 -30.07
C LYS A 72 10.86 -14.90 -30.88
N ASN A 73 9.76 -14.49 -30.24
CA ASN A 73 8.44 -14.35 -30.87
C ASN A 73 8.14 -12.92 -31.34
N LYS A 74 9.12 -12.01 -31.27
CA LYS A 74 9.00 -10.61 -31.73
C LYS A 74 7.81 -9.85 -31.10
N LEU A 75 7.51 -10.10 -29.81
CA LEU A 75 6.33 -9.54 -29.16
C LEU A 75 6.47 -8.06 -28.72
N SER A 76 7.67 -7.47 -28.81
CA SER A 76 7.93 -6.06 -28.42
C SER A 76 7.29 -5.69 -27.06
N LEU A 77 7.57 -6.50 -26.04
CA LEU A 77 7.04 -6.33 -24.69
C LEU A 77 8.09 -5.75 -23.75
N GLU A 78 7.68 -4.78 -22.93
CA GLU A 78 8.41 -4.35 -21.73
C GLU A 78 8.00 -5.22 -20.55
N PHE A 79 8.98 -5.60 -19.73
CA PHE A 79 8.75 -6.43 -18.55
C PHE A 79 9.04 -5.66 -17.27
N PHE A 80 8.15 -5.85 -16.30
CA PHE A 80 8.24 -5.34 -14.96
C PHE A 80 8.17 -6.53 -13.98
N TYR A 81 8.89 -6.45 -12.87
CA TYR A 81 8.89 -7.48 -11.84
C TYR A 81 8.73 -6.83 -10.47
N CYS A 82 7.70 -7.23 -9.73
CA CYS A 82 7.57 -6.91 -8.32
C CYS A 82 8.21 -8.04 -7.49
N PRO A 83 9.34 -7.80 -6.81
CA PRO A 83 9.95 -8.80 -5.94
C PRO A 83 9.08 -9.09 -4.72
N ALA A 84 9.30 -10.25 -4.09
CA ALA A 84 8.68 -10.57 -2.81
C ALA A 84 9.10 -9.57 -1.72
N PHE A 85 10.39 -9.22 -1.66
CA PHE A 85 10.86 -8.05 -0.91
C PHE A 85 10.76 -6.78 -1.76
N TYR A 86 9.64 -6.08 -1.67
CA TYR A 86 9.36 -4.84 -2.44
C TYR A 86 9.43 -3.55 -1.61
N THR A 87 9.88 -3.65 -0.36
CA THR A 87 10.04 -2.55 0.59
C THR A 87 11.01 -2.95 1.70
N TYR A 88 11.42 -2.02 2.55
CA TYR A 88 12.07 -2.34 3.82
C TYR A 88 11.07 -2.71 4.92
N GLU A 89 9.79 -2.34 4.77
CA GLU A 89 8.72 -2.75 5.68
C GLU A 89 8.17 -4.13 5.27
N GLU A 90 8.83 -5.20 5.69
CA GLU A 90 8.36 -6.53 5.36
C GLU A 90 7.20 -6.93 6.29
N MET A 91 5.98 -7.12 5.75
CA MET A 91 4.78 -7.50 6.52
C MET A 91 5.00 -8.74 7.41
N HIS A 92 5.94 -9.60 7.05
CA HIS A 92 6.29 -10.80 7.82
C HIS A 92 7.39 -10.61 8.90
N TYR A 93 8.14 -9.50 8.85
CA TYR A 93 9.11 -9.10 9.90
C TYR A 93 8.63 -7.92 10.74
N GLY A 94 7.59 -7.20 10.29
CA GLY A 94 7.26 -5.88 10.80
C GLY A 94 8.20 -4.81 10.24
N ASP A 95 8.19 -3.64 10.85
CA ASP A 95 9.09 -2.55 10.48
C ASP A 95 10.54 -2.98 10.68
N MET A 96 11.29 -3.14 9.59
CA MET A 96 12.66 -3.63 9.68
C MET A 96 13.59 -2.61 10.37
N GLU A 97 13.23 -1.33 10.45
CA GLU A 97 14.00 -0.33 11.19
C GLU A 97 14.12 -0.68 12.68
N LEU A 98 13.16 -1.44 13.23
CA LEU A 98 13.20 -1.93 14.61
C LEU A 98 14.38 -2.87 14.91
N TYR A 99 15.01 -3.41 13.87
CA TYR A 99 16.16 -4.31 14.02
C TYR A 99 17.51 -3.61 13.89
N VAL A 100 17.56 -2.34 13.47
CA VAL A 100 18.80 -1.58 13.31
C VAL A 100 19.51 -1.44 14.66
N ASP A 101 20.82 -1.65 14.67
CA ASP A 101 21.67 -1.65 15.87
C ASP A 101 21.28 -2.69 16.93
N THR A 102 20.54 -3.73 16.53
CA THR A 102 20.17 -4.85 17.41
C THR A 102 20.96 -6.12 17.05
N PRO A 103 21.12 -7.08 17.99
CA PRO A 103 21.71 -8.38 17.69
C PRO A 103 20.96 -9.20 16.61
N TRP A 104 19.75 -8.78 16.22
CA TRP A 104 18.90 -9.48 15.24
C TRP A 104 18.95 -8.85 13.85
N GLU A 105 19.65 -7.71 13.68
CA GLU A 105 19.71 -6.97 12.41
C GLU A 105 20.12 -7.86 11.23
N GLU A 106 21.22 -8.59 11.38
CA GLU A 106 21.72 -9.47 10.32
C GLU A 106 20.68 -10.54 9.95
N ALA A 107 19.97 -11.12 10.92
CA ALA A 107 18.94 -12.14 10.63
C ALA A 107 17.70 -11.56 9.94
N ALA A 108 17.36 -10.29 10.20
CA ALA A 108 16.26 -9.59 9.55
C ALA A 108 16.63 -9.17 8.12
N TYR A 109 17.77 -8.50 7.94
CA TYR A 109 18.13 -7.86 6.66
C TYR A 109 18.86 -8.78 5.67
N LYS A 110 19.58 -9.81 6.13
CA LYS A 110 20.39 -10.65 5.25
C LYS A 110 19.59 -11.29 4.11
N PRO A 111 18.39 -11.87 4.33
CA PRO A 111 17.61 -12.42 3.22
C PRO A 111 17.20 -11.38 2.18
N LEU A 112 16.78 -10.19 2.61
CA LEU A 112 16.44 -9.08 1.71
C LEU A 112 17.66 -8.66 0.88
N LYS A 113 18.78 -8.34 1.53
CA LYS A 113 20.01 -7.88 0.85
C LYS A 113 20.54 -8.94 -0.12
N ARG A 114 20.51 -10.22 0.29
CA ARG A 114 20.86 -11.37 -0.56
C ARG A 114 19.98 -11.41 -1.81
N ASP A 115 18.67 -11.41 -1.64
CA ASP A 115 17.72 -11.63 -2.74
C ASP A 115 17.71 -10.45 -3.72
N LEU A 116 17.73 -9.20 -3.24
CA LEU A 116 17.88 -8.02 -4.07
C LEU A 116 19.20 -8.06 -4.87
N LYS A 117 20.31 -8.44 -4.23
CA LYS A 117 21.58 -8.56 -4.93
C LYS A 117 21.55 -9.60 -6.05
N ILE A 118 20.99 -10.78 -5.79
CA ILE A 118 20.84 -11.84 -6.79
C ILE A 118 19.98 -11.34 -7.97
N ILE A 119 18.86 -10.65 -7.69
CA ILE A 119 17.99 -10.03 -8.71
C ILE A 119 18.76 -8.99 -9.52
N GLY A 120 19.48 -8.09 -8.85
CA GLY A 120 20.28 -7.04 -9.47
C GLY A 120 21.35 -7.60 -10.42
N ASP A 121 22.05 -8.64 -9.98
CA ASP A 121 23.16 -9.24 -10.73
C ASP A 121 22.70 -10.09 -11.92
N LYS A 122 21.62 -10.87 -11.77
CA LYS A 122 21.30 -11.98 -12.69
C LYS A 122 20.01 -11.79 -13.50
N MET A 123 19.09 -10.91 -13.09
CA MET A 123 17.88 -10.64 -13.87
C MET A 123 18.23 -9.86 -15.14
N ASN A 124 17.54 -10.17 -16.25
CA ASN A 124 17.73 -9.45 -17.50
C ASN A 124 17.60 -7.93 -17.29
N LYS A 125 18.57 -7.17 -17.81
CA LYS A 125 18.66 -5.71 -17.61
C LYS A 125 17.46 -4.93 -18.15
N ASP A 126 16.74 -5.50 -19.12
CA ASP A 126 15.55 -4.90 -19.72
C ASP A 126 14.30 -5.03 -18.82
N VAL A 127 14.37 -5.78 -17.71
CA VAL A 127 13.26 -5.94 -16.75
C VAL A 127 13.30 -4.85 -15.69
N GLN A 128 12.29 -3.98 -15.62
CA GLN A 128 12.18 -3.00 -14.54
C GLN A 128 11.81 -3.67 -13.22
N ILE A 129 12.41 -3.25 -12.10
CA ILE A 129 12.20 -3.85 -10.78
C ILE A 129 11.40 -2.88 -9.91
N MET A 130 10.24 -3.31 -9.43
CA MET A 130 9.38 -2.49 -8.58
C MET A 130 9.95 -2.33 -7.17
N TRP A 131 9.65 -1.19 -6.57
CA TRP A 131 9.91 -0.89 -5.17
C TRP A 131 8.87 0.12 -4.68
N THR A 132 8.38 -0.02 -3.46
CA THR A 132 7.37 0.89 -2.89
C THR A 132 7.96 1.97 -1.98
N GLY A 133 9.28 1.98 -1.81
CA GLY A 133 9.98 2.84 -0.87
C GLY A 133 10.31 2.10 0.45
N PRO A 134 10.79 2.82 1.47
CA PRO A 134 11.10 2.24 2.78
C PRO A 134 9.92 1.56 3.46
N TYR A 135 8.72 2.06 3.20
CA TYR A 135 7.47 1.52 3.70
C TYR A 135 6.58 1.02 2.56
N VAL A 136 5.64 0.13 2.84
CA VAL A 136 4.62 -0.30 1.87
C VAL A 136 3.89 0.94 1.33
N CYS A 137 3.65 1.91 2.21
CA CYS A 137 3.02 3.19 1.91
C CYS A 137 3.98 4.36 2.23
N THR A 138 4.91 4.63 1.31
CA THR A 138 5.97 5.62 1.52
C THR A 138 5.51 7.05 1.26
N ARG A 139 5.43 7.87 2.31
CA ARG A 139 5.13 9.32 2.24
C ARG A 139 6.37 10.19 2.00
N THR A 140 7.49 9.74 2.51
CA THR A 140 8.77 10.46 2.48
C THR A 140 9.80 9.52 1.90
N LEU A 141 10.48 9.97 0.87
CA LEU A 141 11.55 9.23 0.21
C LEU A 141 12.76 10.16 0.11
N THR A 142 13.92 9.70 0.53
CA THR A 142 15.18 10.46 0.48
C THR A 142 16.08 9.98 -0.66
N ASP A 143 17.11 10.77 -0.97
CA ASP A 143 18.15 10.33 -1.92
C ASP A 143 18.98 9.17 -1.36
N GLU A 144 19.14 9.13 -0.04
CA GLU A 144 19.78 8.03 0.68
C GLU A 144 19.00 6.71 0.55
N ASP A 145 17.67 6.74 0.66
CA ASP A 145 16.82 5.55 0.50
C ASP A 145 16.96 4.97 -0.92
N LEU A 146 16.87 5.83 -1.93
CA LEU A 146 17.06 5.45 -3.33
C LEU A 146 18.45 4.86 -3.57
N LYS A 147 19.48 5.48 -3.00
CA LYS A 147 20.87 5.03 -3.12
C LYS A 147 21.07 3.68 -2.44
N ASP A 148 20.55 3.48 -1.24
CA ASP A 148 20.68 2.22 -0.51
C ASP A 148 19.99 1.08 -1.27
N TRP A 149 18.75 1.29 -1.70
CA TRP A 149 18.03 0.28 -2.50
C TRP A 149 18.76 -0.04 -3.81
N THR A 150 19.22 0.99 -4.51
CA THR A 150 20.00 0.84 -5.75
C THR A 150 21.28 0.04 -5.52
N ASN A 151 21.98 0.26 -4.42
CA ASN A 151 23.18 -0.50 -4.06
C ASN A 151 22.85 -1.97 -3.77
N ASN A 152 21.77 -2.24 -3.02
CA ASN A 152 21.29 -3.59 -2.77
C ASN A 152 20.83 -4.29 -4.07
N LEU A 153 20.37 -3.53 -5.07
CA LEU A 153 20.00 -4.00 -6.40
C LEU A 153 21.16 -3.96 -7.42
N SER A 154 22.41 -4.01 -6.94
CA SER A 154 23.62 -4.03 -7.78
C SER A 154 23.73 -2.87 -8.78
N GLY A 155 23.36 -1.66 -8.34
CA GLY A 155 23.44 -0.44 -9.11
C GLY A 155 22.25 -0.21 -10.06
N ARG A 156 21.22 -1.05 -10.02
CA ARG A 156 20.01 -0.86 -10.83
C ARG A 156 19.05 0.09 -10.12
N VAL A 157 18.59 1.08 -10.85
CA VAL A 157 17.60 2.04 -10.34
C VAL A 157 16.22 1.37 -10.26
N PRO A 158 15.52 1.42 -9.11
CA PRO A 158 14.20 0.82 -8.97
C PRO A 158 13.11 1.65 -9.68
N PHE A 159 12.09 0.98 -10.19
CA PHE A 159 10.84 1.59 -10.65
C PHE A 159 9.90 1.76 -9.46
N LEU A 160 9.41 2.98 -9.19
CA LEU A 160 8.57 3.20 -8.01
C LEU A 160 7.13 2.72 -8.25
N PHE A 161 6.63 1.93 -7.30
CA PHE A 161 5.24 1.53 -7.19
C PHE A 161 4.68 2.14 -5.89
N ASP A 162 3.97 3.26 -6.01
CA ASP A 162 3.53 4.04 -4.88
C ASP A 162 2.11 3.68 -4.43
N ASN A 163 1.97 3.38 -3.14
CA ASN A 163 0.70 3.06 -2.49
C ASN A 163 0.13 4.25 -1.69
N SER A 164 0.70 5.46 -1.79
CA SER A 164 0.36 6.56 -0.87
C SER A 164 -0.80 7.45 -1.30
N ILE A 165 -1.47 7.16 -2.42
CA ILE A 165 -2.55 8.05 -2.93
C ILE A 165 -3.70 8.24 -1.93
N PHE A 166 -3.95 7.28 -1.05
CA PHE A 166 -4.98 7.33 0.00
C PHE A 166 -4.44 7.66 1.40
N SER A 167 -3.13 7.73 1.58
CA SER A 167 -2.50 7.65 2.91
C SER A 167 -2.61 8.91 3.77
N GLU A 168 -3.08 10.03 3.20
CA GLU A 168 -3.34 11.25 3.97
C GLU A 168 -4.62 11.17 4.80
N LEU A 169 -5.49 10.22 4.47
CA LEU A 169 -6.82 10.15 5.08
C LEU A 169 -6.77 9.18 6.25
N GLU A 170 -6.90 9.74 7.46
CA GLU A 170 -6.91 8.95 8.69
C GLU A 170 -8.08 7.96 8.70
N PHE A 171 -7.85 6.77 9.25
CA PHE A 171 -8.86 5.73 9.48
C PHE A 171 -9.59 5.21 8.22
N THR A 172 -9.11 5.53 7.02
CA THR A 172 -9.67 5.04 5.76
C THR A 172 -8.59 4.80 4.71
N ALA A 173 -8.73 3.73 3.92
CA ALA A 173 -7.90 3.46 2.75
C ALA A 173 -8.55 3.96 1.44
N ARG A 174 -9.65 4.72 1.54
CA ARG A 174 -10.35 5.30 0.39
C ARG A 174 -9.74 6.65 0.04
N THR A 175 -9.61 6.94 -1.24
CA THR A 175 -9.34 8.31 -1.72
C THR A 175 -10.66 9.06 -1.86
N MET A 176 -10.73 10.28 -1.32
CA MET A 176 -11.90 11.13 -1.46
C MET A 176 -11.47 12.59 -1.58
N PHE A 177 -11.57 13.14 -2.79
CA PHE A 177 -11.32 14.55 -3.08
C PHE A 177 -10.07 15.09 -2.35
N THR A 178 -8.96 14.36 -2.46
CA THR A 178 -7.72 14.67 -1.78
C THR A 178 -6.62 14.96 -2.78
N ALA A 179 -5.68 15.82 -2.40
CA ALA A 179 -4.49 16.05 -3.20
C ALA A 179 -3.53 14.88 -2.99
N TYR A 180 -2.91 14.42 -4.07
CA TYR A 180 -1.71 13.60 -3.97
C TYR A 180 -0.57 14.49 -3.51
N HIS A 181 0.19 14.05 -2.53
CA HIS A 181 1.33 14.79 -2.03
C HIS A 181 2.27 13.82 -1.35
N ASN A 182 3.57 13.92 -1.60
CA ASN A 182 4.60 13.17 -0.88
C ASN A 182 5.84 14.06 -0.78
N ASN A 183 6.72 13.74 0.16
CA ASN A 183 8.03 14.36 0.32
C ASN A 183 9.08 13.51 -0.40
N PHE A 184 9.08 13.53 -1.73
CA PHE A 184 10.10 12.84 -2.53
C PHE A 184 11.23 13.78 -2.90
N PRO A 185 12.42 13.26 -3.30
CA PRO A 185 13.56 14.11 -3.62
C PRO A 185 13.27 14.98 -4.84
N SER A 186 13.94 16.14 -4.92
CA SER A 186 13.85 16.99 -6.12
C SER A 186 14.17 16.21 -7.39
N LYS A 187 13.44 16.51 -8.46
CA LYS A 187 13.54 15.81 -9.76
C LYS A 187 13.38 14.28 -9.61
N PHE A 188 12.58 13.81 -8.65
CA PHE A 188 12.36 12.38 -8.39
C PHE A 188 12.00 11.57 -9.66
N GLY A 189 11.22 12.17 -10.57
CA GLY A 189 10.80 11.50 -11.81
C GLY A 189 11.95 10.96 -12.68
N ILE A 190 13.16 11.54 -12.61
CA ILE A 190 14.35 11.03 -13.33
C ILE A 190 15.25 10.14 -12.47
N LYS A 191 14.92 9.96 -11.19
CA LYS A 191 15.66 9.15 -10.22
C LYS A 191 15.10 7.74 -10.07
N THR A 192 14.04 7.41 -10.81
CA THR A 192 13.39 6.11 -10.80
C THR A 192 13.46 5.45 -12.19
N GLY A 193 13.44 4.11 -12.22
CA GLY A 193 13.48 3.31 -13.43
C GLY A 193 12.39 3.74 -14.41
N GLY A 194 12.71 3.78 -15.71
CA GLY A 194 11.75 4.16 -16.75
C GLY A 194 11.25 5.60 -16.69
N ASN A 195 11.85 6.47 -15.86
CA ASN A 195 11.43 7.85 -15.63
C ASN A 195 9.95 7.99 -15.20
N GLY A 196 9.45 7.07 -14.38
CA GLY A 196 8.03 7.03 -14.05
C GLY A 196 7.71 6.35 -12.73
N ILE A 197 6.44 6.44 -12.36
CA ILE A 197 5.84 5.87 -11.15
C ILE A 197 4.59 5.11 -11.55
N PHE A 198 4.31 4.00 -10.87
CA PHE A 198 2.97 3.41 -10.85
C PHE A 198 2.32 3.79 -9.55
N ILE A 199 1.10 4.30 -9.62
CA ILE A 199 0.33 4.66 -8.43
C ILE A 199 -0.76 3.61 -8.25
N ASN A 200 -0.74 2.95 -7.10
CA ASN A 200 -1.76 2.00 -6.71
C ASN A 200 -3.01 2.75 -6.25
N GLY A 201 -3.97 2.92 -7.15
CA GLY A 201 -5.23 3.56 -6.85
C GLY A 201 -6.28 3.26 -7.90
N ASP A 202 -7.54 3.46 -7.52
CA ASP A 202 -8.63 3.43 -8.47
C ASP A 202 -8.62 4.74 -9.27
N GLY A 203 -8.05 4.74 -10.49
CA GLY A 203 -8.02 5.94 -11.32
C GLY A 203 -9.39 6.36 -11.91
N VAL A 204 -10.40 5.49 -11.83
CA VAL A 204 -11.71 5.68 -12.49
C VAL A 204 -12.87 5.89 -11.52
N GLY A 205 -12.68 5.57 -10.24
CA GLY A 205 -13.63 5.82 -9.17
C GLY A 205 -14.02 7.30 -9.06
N GLU A 206 -15.30 7.59 -8.85
CA GLU A 206 -15.77 8.99 -8.87
C GLU A 206 -15.14 9.84 -7.75
N THR A 207 -14.71 9.22 -6.65
CA THR A 207 -14.12 9.89 -5.48
C THR A 207 -12.61 10.02 -5.53
N SER A 208 -11.97 9.18 -6.33
CA SER A 208 -10.53 9.07 -6.49
C SER A 208 -10.00 9.89 -7.67
N ARG A 209 -10.83 10.16 -8.69
CA ARG A 209 -10.45 10.90 -9.91
C ARG A 209 -9.75 12.23 -9.63
N ALA A 210 -10.19 12.99 -8.63
CA ALA A 210 -9.53 14.22 -8.24
C ALA A 210 -8.08 13.96 -7.78
N ALA A 211 -7.88 12.98 -6.90
CA ALA A 211 -6.57 12.57 -6.44
C ALA A 211 -5.69 12.08 -7.61
N THR A 212 -6.24 11.30 -8.54
CA THR A 212 -5.51 10.85 -9.74
C THR A 212 -5.05 12.02 -10.63
N LEU A 213 -5.90 13.04 -10.82
CA LEU A 213 -5.51 14.25 -11.56
C LEU A 213 -4.38 14.99 -10.84
N THR A 214 -4.45 15.10 -9.52
CA THR A 214 -3.40 15.77 -8.74
C THR A 214 -2.09 14.98 -8.74
N ALA A 215 -2.13 13.65 -8.75
CA ALA A 215 -0.95 12.81 -8.89
C ALA A 215 -0.27 13.00 -10.26
N ASN A 216 -1.06 13.14 -11.33
CA ASN A 216 -0.53 13.47 -12.65
C ASN A 216 0.11 14.87 -12.65
N ALA A 217 -0.52 15.86 -12.01
CA ALA A 217 0.06 17.20 -11.85
C ALA A 217 1.37 17.17 -11.05
N TYR A 218 1.44 16.39 -9.96
CA TYR A 218 2.66 16.19 -9.17
C TYR A 218 3.83 15.70 -10.03
N MET A 219 3.59 14.69 -10.88
CA MET A 219 4.63 14.15 -11.76
C MET A 219 5.01 15.09 -12.91
N TRP A 220 4.07 15.93 -13.37
CA TRP A 220 4.30 16.86 -14.48
C TRP A 220 4.97 18.17 -14.04
N GLU A 221 4.55 18.72 -12.91
CA GLU A 221 4.99 20.01 -12.37
C GLU A 221 6.25 19.86 -11.49
N GLY A 222 6.51 18.66 -10.97
CA GLY A 222 7.67 18.35 -10.14
C GLY A 222 7.77 19.30 -8.94
N ASP A 223 8.93 19.94 -8.79
CA ASP A 223 9.23 20.82 -7.66
C ASP A 223 8.33 22.08 -7.59
N SER A 224 7.59 22.41 -8.65
CA SER A 224 6.64 23.54 -8.68
C SER A 224 5.21 23.18 -8.27
N TYR A 225 4.95 21.88 -8.02
CA TYR A 225 3.64 21.38 -7.63
C TYR A 225 3.13 21.99 -6.33
N ASN A 226 1.86 22.40 -6.31
CA ASN A 226 1.17 22.83 -5.10
C ASN A 226 -0.10 21.97 -4.88
N PRO A 227 -0.20 21.21 -3.79
CA PRO A 227 -1.30 20.27 -3.58
C PRO A 227 -2.67 20.95 -3.48
N SER A 228 -2.77 22.09 -2.77
CA SER A 228 -4.04 22.80 -2.60
C SER A 228 -4.53 23.41 -3.91
N VAL A 229 -3.65 24.02 -4.69
CA VAL A 229 -3.99 24.58 -6.02
C VAL A 229 -4.36 23.47 -6.99
N SER A 230 -3.59 22.38 -7.00
CA SER A 230 -3.85 21.23 -7.87
C SER A 230 -5.19 20.57 -7.57
N LEU A 231 -5.52 20.35 -6.30
CA LEU A 231 -6.82 19.81 -5.90
C LEU A 231 -7.97 20.73 -6.33
N PHE A 232 -7.86 22.03 -6.08
CA PHE A 232 -8.88 22.99 -6.52
C PHE A 232 -9.08 22.92 -8.04
N ASN A 233 -8.00 22.95 -8.83
CA ASN A 233 -8.06 22.85 -10.29
C ASN A 233 -8.67 21.53 -10.75
N ALA A 234 -8.31 20.42 -10.12
CA ALA A 234 -8.87 19.10 -10.42
C ALA A 234 -10.39 19.06 -10.14
N MET A 235 -10.82 19.59 -8.99
CA MET A 235 -12.22 19.64 -8.61
C MET A 235 -13.04 20.54 -9.55
N VAL A 236 -12.53 21.74 -9.89
CA VAL A 236 -13.18 22.63 -10.87
C VAL A 236 -13.29 21.96 -12.24
N LYS A 237 -12.24 21.25 -12.69
CA LYS A 237 -12.24 20.56 -13.98
C LYS A 237 -13.25 19.41 -14.03
N LEU A 238 -13.43 18.68 -12.93
CA LEU A 238 -14.32 17.52 -12.86
C LEU A 238 -15.78 17.91 -12.62
N TYR A 239 -16.02 18.93 -11.79
CA TYR A 239 -17.33 19.20 -11.21
C TYR A 239 -17.79 20.67 -11.32
N GLY A 240 -16.97 21.55 -11.89
CA GLY A 240 -17.28 22.99 -11.97
C GLY A 240 -17.10 23.71 -10.64
N VAL A 241 -16.88 25.02 -10.73
CA VAL A 241 -16.55 25.87 -9.56
C VAL A 241 -17.66 25.89 -8.50
N ASP A 242 -18.92 25.87 -8.93
CA ASP A 242 -20.08 25.99 -8.03
C ASP A 242 -20.24 24.78 -7.10
N ALA A 243 -19.72 23.60 -7.50
CA ALA A 243 -19.87 22.36 -6.75
C ALA A 243 -18.71 22.07 -5.78
N VAL A 244 -17.56 22.72 -5.95
CA VAL A 244 -16.33 22.40 -5.21
C VAL A 244 -16.54 22.50 -3.70
N ASN A 245 -17.14 23.59 -3.23
CA ASN A 245 -17.35 23.82 -1.80
C ASN A 245 -18.25 22.76 -1.17
N THR A 246 -19.35 22.37 -1.83
CA THR A 246 -20.26 21.33 -1.33
C THR A 246 -19.56 19.98 -1.26
N MET A 247 -18.78 19.61 -2.29
CA MET A 247 -18.07 18.33 -2.31
C MET A 247 -16.95 18.24 -1.26
N LEU A 248 -16.20 19.32 -1.05
CA LEU A 248 -15.18 19.36 -0.01
C LEU A 248 -15.80 19.36 1.39
N LYS A 249 -16.92 20.05 1.61
CA LYS A 249 -17.68 19.94 2.87
C LYS A 249 -18.16 18.52 3.11
N TYR A 250 -18.70 17.85 2.09
CA TYR A 250 -19.11 16.45 2.20
C TYR A 250 -17.94 15.56 2.64
N LYS A 251 -16.76 15.73 2.02
CA LYS A 251 -15.55 15.00 2.40
C LYS A 251 -15.22 15.20 3.87
N GLU A 252 -15.15 16.45 4.33
CA GLU A 252 -14.78 16.74 5.73
C GLU A 252 -15.81 16.15 6.71
N THR A 253 -17.11 16.26 6.43
CA THR A 253 -18.17 15.68 7.27
C THR A 253 -18.07 14.15 7.31
N GLU A 254 -17.86 13.49 6.17
CA GLU A 254 -17.71 12.04 6.10
C GLU A 254 -16.46 11.55 6.83
N LEU A 255 -15.32 12.20 6.60
CA LEU A 255 -14.06 11.85 7.27
C LEU A 255 -14.12 12.11 8.78
N GLN A 256 -14.82 13.16 9.20
CA GLN A 256 -15.06 13.40 10.62
C GLN A 256 -15.90 12.26 11.21
N LEU A 257 -16.99 11.85 10.58
CA LEU A 257 -17.81 10.72 11.05
C LEU A 257 -17.00 9.42 11.11
N VAL A 258 -16.21 9.12 10.07
CA VAL A 258 -15.29 7.97 10.06
C VAL A 258 -14.34 8.05 11.26
N ARG A 259 -13.71 9.20 11.49
CA ARG A 259 -12.80 9.41 12.62
C ARG A 259 -13.49 9.15 13.96
N GLU A 260 -14.66 9.71 14.20
CA GLU A 260 -15.40 9.51 15.47
C GLU A 260 -15.66 8.02 15.74
N ILE A 261 -16.15 7.30 14.73
CA ILE A 261 -16.45 5.87 14.83
C ILE A 261 -15.16 5.07 15.08
N LYS A 262 -14.12 5.30 14.27
CA LYS A 262 -12.90 4.50 14.29
C LYS A 262 -12.01 4.76 15.50
N GLN A 263 -11.95 5.99 16.00
CA GLN A 263 -11.26 6.28 17.26
C GLN A 263 -11.89 5.52 18.43
N ARG A 264 -13.23 5.52 18.51
CA ARG A 264 -13.95 4.75 19.54
C ARG A 264 -13.70 3.25 19.41
N GLU A 265 -13.81 2.69 18.19
CA GLU A 265 -13.53 1.28 17.93
C GLU A 265 -12.11 0.87 18.39
N ILE A 266 -11.09 1.65 18.02
CA ILE A 266 -9.69 1.37 18.38
C ILE A 266 -9.50 1.37 19.90
N TRP A 267 -10.08 2.35 20.60
CA TRP A 267 -9.94 2.43 22.06
C TRP A 267 -10.46 1.17 22.76
N PHE A 268 -11.63 0.68 22.36
CA PHE A 268 -12.22 -0.53 22.95
C PHE A 268 -11.56 -1.81 22.46
N ALA A 269 -11.16 -1.88 21.18
CA ALA A 269 -10.39 -3.01 20.66
C ALA A 269 -9.04 -3.18 21.39
N ALA A 270 -8.41 -2.09 21.84
CA ALA A 270 -7.21 -2.16 22.66
C ALA A 270 -7.46 -2.81 24.04
N ASP A 271 -8.68 -2.72 24.59
CA ASP A 271 -9.06 -3.43 25.81
C ASP A 271 -9.41 -4.90 25.57
N GLU A 272 -10.01 -5.23 24.41
CA GLU A 272 -10.19 -6.63 24.00
C GLU A 272 -8.85 -7.33 23.79
N LEU A 273 -7.90 -6.66 23.12
CA LEU A 273 -6.53 -7.14 22.98
C LEU A 273 -5.91 -7.43 24.36
N TRP A 274 -6.16 -6.56 25.35
CA TRP A 274 -5.70 -6.80 26.72
C TRP A 274 -6.28 -8.06 27.35
N LYS A 275 -7.57 -8.30 27.13
CA LYS A 275 -8.24 -9.51 27.60
C LYS A 275 -7.60 -10.75 26.96
N SER A 276 -7.40 -10.77 25.65
CA SER A 276 -6.74 -11.88 24.94
C SER A 276 -5.29 -12.11 25.40
N ILE A 277 -4.52 -11.04 25.63
CA ILE A 277 -3.15 -11.14 26.18
C ILE A 277 -3.18 -11.79 27.57
N ARG A 278 -4.14 -11.40 28.43
CA ARG A 278 -4.29 -11.98 29.78
C ARG A 278 -4.72 -13.44 29.71
N ASP A 279 -5.69 -13.78 28.88
CA ASP A 279 -6.22 -15.15 28.78
C ASP A 279 -5.14 -16.12 28.28
N THR A 280 -4.32 -15.69 27.31
CA THR A 280 -3.18 -16.47 26.81
C THR A 280 -2.12 -16.70 27.89
N ARG A 281 -1.94 -15.76 28.83
CA ARG A 281 -0.99 -15.88 29.96
C ARG A 281 -1.29 -17.06 30.86
N PHE A 282 -2.56 -17.41 31.01
CA PHE A 282 -2.98 -18.45 31.93
C PHE A 282 -2.84 -19.87 31.35
N ILE A 283 -2.51 -20.02 30.05
CA ILE A 283 -2.59 -21.31 29.36
C ILE A 283 -1.20 -21.94 29.09
N THR A 284 -0.10 -21.18 29.04
CA THR A 284 1.19 -21.72 28.57
C THR A 284 2.24 -21.88 29.67
N GLU A 285 2.56 -23.14 30.03
CA GLU A 285 3.66 -23.53 30.93
C GLU A 285 5.09 -23.38 30.32
N LYS A 286 5.24 -22.76 29.14
CA LYS A 286 6.51 -22.74 28.39
C LYS A 286 7.33 -21.46 28.58
N ASN A 287 8.62 -21.68 28.85
CA ASN A 287 9.75 -20.74 28.96
C ASN A 287 9.38 -19.26 29.30
N PRO A 288 9.54 -18.84 30.58
CA PRO A 288 9.09 -17.53 31.05
C PRO A 288 9.77 -16.33 30.34
N PHE A 289 10.96 -16.51 29.76
CA PHE A 289 11.70 -15.42 29.12
C PHE A 289 11.14 -14.98 27.76
N HIS A 290 10.79 -15.93 26.88
CA HIS A 290 10.16 -15.59 25.59
C HIS A 290 8.74 -15.03 25.78
N TYR A 291 8.03 -15.54 26.78
CA TYR A 291 6.70 -15.05 27.15
C TYR A 291 6.76 -13.61 27.67
N HIS A 292 7.73 -13.28 28.53
CA HIS A 292 7.87 -11.94 29.10
C HIS A 292 8.14 -10.86 28.03
N LEU A 293 8.98 -11.16 27.04
CA LEU A 293 9.27 -10.23 25.94
C LEU A 293 8.03 -9.96 25.07
N ASN A 294 7.32 -11.01 24.65
CA ASN A 294 6.10 -10.84 23.86
C ASN A 294 4.99 -10.16 24.65
N TYR A 295 4.81 -10.51 25.93
CA TYR A 295 3.87 -9.83 26.82
C TYR A 295 4.19 -8.34 26.97
N GLY A 296 5.47 -7.99 27.15
CA GLY A 296 5.92 -6.60 27.20
C GLY A 296 5.60 -5.85 25.91
N ARG A 297 5.89 -6.44 24.74
CA ARG A 297 5.57 -5.87 23.43
C ARG A 297 4.07 -5.69 23.21
N PHE A 298 3.25 -6.69 23.52
CA PHE A 298 1.81 -6.59 23.37
C PHE A 298 1.17 -5.59 24.36
N LYS A 299 1.70 -5.49 25.59
CA LYS A 299 1.31 -4.45 26.52
C LYS A 299 1.68 -3.06 25.99
N ALA A 300 2.89 -2.89 25.45
CA ALA A 300 3.32 -1.64 24.83
C ALA A 300 2.43 -1.27 23.63
N LEU A 301 2.15 -2.23 22.74
CA LEU A 301 1.24 -2.06 21.61
C LEU A 301 -0.16 -1.62 22.06
N ARG A 302 -0.73 -2.25 23.08
CA ARG A 302 -2.00 -1.80 23.67
C ARG A 302 -1.94 -0.34 24.10
N MET A 303 -0.89 0.04 24.82
CA MET A 303 -0.76 1.42 25.33
C MET A 303 -0.59 2.40 24.17
N GLN A 304 0.18 2.03 23.14
CA GLN A 304 0.33 2.81 21.93
C GLN A 304 -1.00 3.00 21.21
N LEU A 305 -1.80 1.93 21.04
CA LEU A 305 -3.14 2.00 20.44
C LEU A 305 -4.12 2.84 21.27
N LYS A 306 -4.08 2.74 22.61
CA LYS A 306 -4.92 3.58 23.48
C LYS A 306 -4.53 5.05 23.39
N TYR A 307 -3.24 5.36 23.37
CA TYR A 307 -2.79 6.74 23.34
C TYR A 307 -2.69 7.33 21.93
N SER A 308 -2.93 6.54 20.88
CA SER A 308 -3.03 7.05 19.51
C SER A 308 -4.41 7.64 19.18
N VAL A 309 -5.38 7.52 20.09
CA VAL A 309 -6.73 8.07 19.96
C VAL A 309 -7.15 8.72 21.29
N PRO A 310 -8.05 9.72 21.29
CA PRO A 310 -8.55 10.30 22.53
C PRO A 310 -9.31 9.27 23.37
N GLU A 311 -9.35 9.49 24.68
CA GLU A 311 -10.27 8.74 25.55
C GLU A 311 -11.71 8.99 25.08
N PRO A 312 -12.54 7.94 24.91
CA PRO A 312 -13.85 8.08 24.34
C PRO A 312 -14.74 8.92 25.25
N GLU A 313 -15.47 9.83 24.62
CA GLU A 313 -16.53 10.57 25.28
C GLU A 313 -17.68 9.66 25.73
N ASP A 314 -18.58 10.25 26.54
CA ASP A 314 -19.81 9.61 26.98
C ASP A 314 -20.61 9.07 25.79
N TYR A 315 -21.21 7.89 25.97
CA TYR A 315 -21.88 7.19 24.87
C TYR A 315 -23.06 7.98 24.29
N ALA A 316 -23.80 8.73 25.11
CA ALA A 316 -24.90 9.55 24.62
C ALA A 316 -24.41 10.71 23.76
N LEU A 317 -23.28 11.32 24.15
CA LEU A 317 -22.65 12.39 23.37
C LEU A 317 -22.10 11.86 22.03
N PHE A 318 -21.40 10.72 22.06
CA PHE A 318 -20.93 10.03 20.86
C PHE A 318 -22.07 9.70 19.88
N ARG A 319 -23.17 9.11 20.38
CA ARG A 319 -24.37 8.80 19.58
C ARG A 319 -24.94 10.07 18.94
N LYS A 320 -25.09 11.13 19.73
CA LYS A 320 -25.61 12.41 19.24
C LYS A 320 -24.73 12.97 18.13
N LYS A 321 -23.42 13.05 18.34
CA LYS A 321 -22.44 13.58 17.38
C LYS A 321 -22.44 12.80 16.06
N CYS A 322 -22.43 11.46 16.13
CA CYS A 322 -22.51 10.63 14.92
C CYS A 322 -23.82 10.84 14.17
N THR A 323 -24.94 10.98 14.88
CA THR A 323 -26.26 11.21 14.25
C THR A 323 -26.32 12.59 13.58
N GLU A 324 -25.76 13.63 14.22
CA GLU A 324 -25.68 14.98 13.66
C GLU A 324 -24.83 15.00 12.38
N LEU A 325 -23.63 14.39 12.41
CA LEU A 325 -22.77 14.27 11.24
C LEU A 325 -23.42 13.46 10.11
N ASP A 326 -24.16 12.39 10.44
CA ASP A 326 -24.89 11.59 9.46
C ASP A 326 -25.99 12.40 8.76
N ASN A 327 -26.76 13.19 9.52
CA ASN A 327 -27.76 14.08 8.95
C ASN A 327 -27.12 15.14 8.04
N ASP A 328 -26.03 15.76 8.50
CA ASP A 328 -25.32 16.79 7.73
C ASP A 328 -24.77 16.23 6.41
N ARG A 329 -24.18 15.02 6.40
CA ARG A 329 -23.70 14.41 5.16
C ARG A 329 -24.85 14.06 4.20
N TRP A 330 -26.02 13.66 4.70
CA TRP A 330 -27.19 13.41 3.84
C TRP A 330 -27.72 14.69 3.19
N LEU A 331 -27.76 15.81 3.91
CA LEU A 331 -28.11 17.11 3.33
C LEU A 331 -27.15 17.50 2.20
N LEU A 332 -25.84 17.28 2.41
CA LEU A 332 -24.82 17.54 1.39
C LEU A 332 -24.97 16.62 0.17
N ILE A 333 -25.38 15.35 0.36
CA ILE A 333 -25.70 14.42 -0.73
C ILE A 333 -26.87 14.94 -1.57
N GLU A 334 -27.93 15.45 -0.95
CA GLU A 334 -29.05 16.07 -1.67
C GLU A 334 -28.63 17.32 -2.44
N GLU A 335 -27.76 18.15 -1.87
CA GLU A 335 -27.19 19.31 -2.56
C GLU A 335 -26.36 18.90 -3.78
N ILE A 336 -25.49 17.90 -3.64
CA ILE A 336 -24.71 17.34 -4.77
C ILE A 336 -25.64 16.83 -5.87
N GLU A 337 -26.76 16.20 -5.50
CA GLU A 337 -27.76 15.76 -6.48
C GLU A 337 -28.45 16.93 -7.19
N LYS A 338 -28.82 17.98 -6.46
CA LYS A 338 -29.42 19.22 -7.02
C LYS A 338 -28.47 19.92 -8.00
N LEU A 339 -27.15 19.78 -7.80
CA LEU A 339 -26.11 20.23 -8.73
C LEU A 339 -25.96 19.31 -9.96
N SER A 340 -26.89 18.39 -10.20
CA SER A 340 -26.93 17.45 -11.32
C SER A 340 -25.87 16.33 -11.29
N PHE A 341 -25.24 16.06 -10.14
CA PHE A 341 -24.26 14.99 -9.98
C PHE A 341 -24.86 13.67 -9.45
N LYS A 342 -25.95 13.19 -10.05
CA LYS A 342 -26.69 12.00 -9.60
C LYS A 342 -25.83 10.74 -9.46
N ARG A 343 -24.98 10.46 -10.44
CA ARG A 343 -24.09 9.28 -10.42
C ARG A 343 -23.09 9.37 -9.27
N LEU A 344 -22.46 10.53 -9.08
CA LEU A 344 -21.53 10.75 -7.98
C LEU A 344 -22.26 10.61 -6.64
N SER A 345 -23.41 11.26 -6.46
CA SER A 345 -24.25 11.13 -5.25
C SER A 345 -24.53 9.66 -4.92
N TYR A 346 -24.94 8.86 -5.91
CA TYR A 346 -25.14 7.43 -5.72
C TYR A 346 -23.86 6.69 -5.29
N THR A 347 -22.72 6.95 -5.94
CA THR A 347 -21.43 6.37 -5.55
C THR A 347 -21.04 6.76 -4.13
N LEU A 348 -21.21 8.02 -3.75
CA LEU A 348 -20.92 8.51 -2.40
C LEU A 348 -21.76 7.77 -1.36
N GLN A 349 -23.06 7.58 -1.61
CA GLN A 349 -23.97 6.82 -0.73
C GLN A 349 -23.53 5.37 -0.54
N MET A 350 -23.08 4.71 -1.60
CA MET A 350 -22.59 3.33 -1.54
C MET A 350 -21.29 3.18 -0.74
N GLU A 351 -20.50 4.25 -0.66
CA GLU A 351 -19.19 4.28 -0.03
C GLU A 351 -19.19 4.93 1.37
N MET A 352 -20.35 5.37 1.86
CA MET A 352 -20.52 5.99 3.18
C MET A 352 -20.26 5.00 4.31
N VAL A 353 -19.57 5.45 5.37
CA VAL A 353 -19.44 4.68 6.60
C VAL A 353 -20.81 4.46 7.22
N LYS A 354 -21.10 3.24 7.67
CA LYS A 354 -22.36 2.94 8.35
C LYS A 354 -22.31 3.47 9.77
N LEU A 355 -23.44 3.98 10.26
CA LEU A 355 -23.58 4.28 11.67
C LEU A 355 -23.44 2.99 12.50
N PRO A 356 -22.82 3.09 13.71
CA PRO A 356 -22.83 2.00 14.66
C PRO A 356 -24.26 1.58 15.02
N ASP A 357 -24.43 0.30 15.38
CA ASP A 357 -25.69 -0.17 15.94
C ASP A 357 -25.82 0.35 17.38
N PHE A 358 -26.45 1.52 17.52
CA PHE A 358 -26.50 2.20 18.80
C PHE A 358 -27.33 1.47 19.87
N ASP A 359 -28.16 0.51 19.47
CA ASP A 359 -29.05 -0.20 20.38
C ASP A 359 -28.41 -1.51 20.89
N ASN A 360 -27.46 -2.09 20.15
CA ASN A 360 -26.74 -3.32 20.51
C ASN A 360 -25.33 -3.11 21.10
N GLN A 361 -24.84 -1.87 21.23
CA GLN A 361 -23.48 -1.55 21.71
C GLN A 361 -23.40 -1.02 23.16
N LYS A 362 -24.36 -1.37 24.03
CA LYS A 362 -24.35 -0.98 25.45
C LYS A 362 -23.45 -1.84 26.32
#